data_AF-A0A933Q129-F1
#
_entry.id   AF-A0A933Q129-F1
#
_cell.length_a   1.000
_cell.length_b   1.000
_cell.length_c   1.000
_cell.angle_alpha   90.00
_cell.angle_beta   90.00
_cell.angle_gamma   90.00
#
_symmetry.space_group_name_H-M   'P 1'
#
loop_
_entity.id
_entity.type
_entity.pdbx_description
1 polymer ?
#
loop_
_entity_poly.entity_id
_entity_poly.type
_entity_poly.pdbx_seq_one_letter_code
_entity_poly.pdbx_strand_id
1 'polypeptide(L)'
;MDELKVKLIEKYIEYKKTHNKSPSSREFYKYANISDRTLSKLFGSNAYGKLVIECGDDPNIFSTEKVTKESILEQWGNILKTENKNPSQADWLFYKCTPSIGNMKKNHGIKWTDLPKLFYDYAKNKSEWDDVIKLITLTEADDKTSLILIDESENDSYKNYLPLIIHDLENLSVNETKSLEFEKKVNVVFQLLGFDVDEMGQGTGRNPDGIAKNRQNHYAIIIDSKSRKEKYSIGTEDRKFIEYIKKYLPILKKEGYEFCYFLVVSSNFSNITSTAINNIFKETNVKTSFLSAKDLLKILSNKIQHPNKNDLSKFKELLFQGGVIDSELVEKYLE
;
A
#
# COMPACT_ATOMS: atom_id res chain seq x y z
N MET A 1 -25.96 47.43 -7.77
CA MET A 1 -25.56 46.23 -6.98
C MET A 1 -26.03 46.35 -5.52
N ASP A 2 -26.02 47.56 -4.95
CA ASP A 2 -26.43 47.77 -3.54
C ASP A 2 -27.90 47.47 -3.24
N GLU A 3 -28.81 47.72 -4.18
CA GLU A 3 -30.24 47.44 -3.96
C GLU A 3 -30.54 45.95 -3.79
N LEU A 4 -29.83 45.08 -4.52
CA LEU A 4 -29.97 43.63 -4.38
C LEU A 4 -29.37 43.14 -3.05
N LYS A 5 -28.29 43.80 -2.59
CA LYS A 5 -27.64 43.50 -1.32
C LYS A 5 -28.57 43.80 -0.13
N VAL A 6 -29.22 44.96 -0.14
CA VAL A 6 -30.24 45.34 0.85
C VAL A 6 -31.38 44.33 0.91
N LYS A 7 -31.94 43.94 -0.24
CA LYS A 7 -33.02 42.92 -0.31
C LYS A 7 -32.62 41.58 0.30
N LEU A 8 -31.36 41.18 0.18
CA LEU A 8 -30.88 39.92 0.75
C LEU A 8 -30.70 39.98 2.28
N ILE A 9 -30.29 41.13 2.81
CA ILE A 9 -30.24 41.39 4.25
C ILE A 9 -31.66 41.36 4.84
N GLU A 10 -32.62 42.02 4.19
CA GLU A 10 -34.04 42.01 4.62
C GLU A 10 -34.61 40.59 4.67
N LYS A 11 -34.37 39.78 3.64
CA LYS A 11 -34.80 38.37 3.61
C LYS A 11 -34.16 37.52 4.70
N TYR A 12 -32.91 37.80 5.06
CA TYR A 12 -32.24 37.10 6.14
C TYR A 12 -32.92 37.41 7.49
N ILE A 13 -33.18 38.68 7.75
CA ILE A 13 -33.88 39.15 8.95
C ILE A 13 -35.31 38.59 9.01
N GLU A 14 -36.02 38.55 7.88
CA GLU A 14 -37.35 37.96 7.76
C GLU A 14 -37.36 36.47 8.10
N TYR A 15 -36.40 35.71 7.57
CA TYR A 15 -36.24 34.29 7.90
C TYR A 15 -36.04 34.09 9.41
N LYS A 16 -35.15 34.89 10.01
CA LYS A 16 -34.82 34.80 11.43
C LYS A 16 -36.05 35.09 12.30
N LYS A 17 -36.83 36.11 11.95
CA LYS A 17 -38.09 36.45 12.65
C LYS A 17 -39.13 35.33 12.55
N THR A 18 -39.28 34.73 11.37
CA THR A 18 -40.30 33.71 11.11
C THR A 18 -39.97 32.35 11.71
N HIS A 19 -38.69 31.96 11.76
CA HIS A 19 -38.26 30.63 12.21
C HIS A 19 -37.62 30.64 13.61
N ASN A 20 -37.48 31.81 14.23
CA ASN A 20 -36.83 32.03 15.52
C ASN A 20 -35.42 31.42 15.61
N LYS A 21 -34.71 31.32 14.47
CA LYS A 21 -33.34 30.81 14.35
C LYS A 21 -32.65 31.43 13.13
N SER A 22 -31.34 31.56 13.17
CA SER A 22 -30.56 31.96 12.01
C SER A 22 -30.52 30.82 10.97
N PRO A 23 -30.70 31.11 9.66
CA PRO A 23 -30.66 30.07 8.64
C PRO A 23 -29.25 29.48 8.46
N SER A 24 -29.17 28.22 8.04
CA SER A 24 -27.98 27.70 7.36
C SER A 24 -27.89 28.24 5.92
N SER A 25 -26.71 28.18 5.29
CA SER A 25 -26.53 28.67 3.91
C SER A 25 -27.51 28.03 2.93
N ARG A 26 -27.76 26.72 3.06
CA ARG A 26 -28.73 25.99 2.23
C ARG A 26 -30.17 26.44 2.46
N GLU A 27 -30.57 26.64 3.72
CA GLU A 27 -31.90 27.13 4.07
C GLU A 27 -32.13 28.55 3.53
N PHE A 28 -31.14 29.43 3.67
CA PHE A 28 -31.21 30.79 3.15
C PHE A 28 -31.32 30.82 1.63
N TYR A 29 -30.49 30.05 0.90
CA TYR A 29 -30.55 30.02 -0.57
C TYR A 29 -31.92 29.57 -1.08
N LYS A 30 -32.51 28.56 -0.41
CA LYS A 30 -33.85 28.07 -0.72
C LYS A 30 -34.91 29.13 -0.42
N TYR A 31 -34.85 29.77 0.74
CA TYR A 31 -35.83 30.77 1.17
C TYR A 31 -35.77 32.06 0.33
N ALA A 32 -34.56 32.56 0.08
CA ALA A 32 -34.36 33.75 -0.72
C ALA A 32 -34.55 33.53 -2.23
N ASN A 33 -34.67 32.27 -2.66
CA ASN A 33 -34.75 31.82 -4.04
C ASN A 33 -33.58 32.35 -4.89
N ILE A 34 -32.36 32.16 -4.37
CA ILE A 34 -31.13 32.58 -5.05
C ILE A 34 -30.11 31.43 -5.09
N SER A 35 -29.17 31.54 -6.02
CA SER A 35 -28.03 30.64 -6.10
C SER A 35 -26.84 31.17 -5.28
N ASP A 36 -25.97 30.27 -4.85
CA ASP A 36 -24.68 30.59 -4.23
C ASP A 36 -23.82 31.53 -5.10
N ARG A 37 -23.88 31.36 -6.43
CA ARG A 37 -23.21 32.23 -7.40
C ARG A 37 -23.75 33.67 -7.35
N THR A 38 -25.05 33.85 -7.15
CA THR A 38 -25.68 35.17 -7.02
C THR A 38 -25.14 35.91 -5.80
N LEU A 39 -25.05 35.21 -4.65
CA LEU A 39 -24.51 35.79 -3.43
C LEU A 39 -23.00 36.05 -3.53
N SER A 40 -22.25 35.13 -4.15
CA SER A 40 -20.81 35.26 -4.37
C SER A 40 -20.43 36.44 -5.27
N LYS A 41 -21.27 36.84 -6.23
CA LYS A 41 -21.05 38.05 -7.04
C LYS A 41 -21.14 39.34 -6.22
N LEU A 42 -21.92 39.35 -5.14
CA LEU A 42 -22.14 40.54 -4.31
C LEU A 42 -21.15 40.64 -3.14
N PHE A 43 -20.82 39.50 -2.52
CA PHE A 43 -20.01 39.46 -1.29
C PHE A 43 -18.61 38.84 -1.48
N GLY A 44 -18.32 38.26 -2.66
CA GLY A 44 -17.05 37.59 -2.95
C GLY A 44 -16.90 36.23 -2.26
N SER A 45 -15.68 35.85 -1.90
CA SER A 45 -15.42 34.62 -1.13
C SER A 45 -16.06 34.68 0.26
N ASN A 46 -16.46 33.52 0.78
CA ASN A 46 -17.24 33.39 2.03
C ASN A 46 -18.50 34.27 2.05
N ALA A 47 -19.21 34.32 0.92
CA ALA A 47 -20.33 35.22 0.67
C ALA A 47 -21.42 35.15 1.75
N TYR A 48 -21.78 33.93 2.16
CA TYR A 48 -22.78 33.70 3.20
C TYR A 48 -22.32 34.19 4.57
N GLY A 49 -21.07 33.90 4.96
CA GLY A 49 -20.53 34.38 6.23
C GLY A 49 -20.54 35.90 6.34
N LYS A 50 -20.21 36.61 5.25
CA LYS A 50 -20.27 38.08 5.19
C LYS A 50 -21.69 38.63 5.29
N LEU A 51 -22.66 37.98 4.62
CA LEU A 51 -24.07 38.35 4.76
C LEU A 51 -24.53 38.23 6.22
N VAL A 52 -24.15 37.14 6.90
CA VAL A 52 -24.51 36.91 8.31
C VAL A 52 -23.91 38.01 9.21
N ILE A 53 -22.65 38.39 9.00
CA ILE A 53 -22.00 39.51 9.71
C ILE A 53 -22.75 40.83 9.46
N GLU A 54 -23.12 41.13 8.22
CA GLU A 54 -23.88 42.35 7.90
C GLU A 54 -25.29 42.36 8.51
N CYS A 55 -25.85 41.19 8.81
CA CYS A 55 -27.12 41.05 9.52
C CYS A 55 -26.96 41.12 11.05
N GLY A 56 -25.74 41.35 11.56
CA GLY A 56 -25.43 41.44 12.98
C GLY A 56 -25.39 40.10 13.70
N ASP A 57 -25.29 39.00 12.97
CA ASP A 57 -25.16 37.65 13.52
C ASP A 57 -23.72 37.15 13.40
N ASP A 58 -23.35 36.24 14.31
CA ASP A 58 -22.08 35.55 14.24
C ASP A 58 -22.18 34.41 13.22
N PRO A 59 -21.42 34.47 12.10
CA PRO A 59 -21.41 33.37 11.15
C PRO A 59 -20.87 32.13 11.85
N ASN A 60 -21.52 31.00 11.61
CA ASN A 60 -21.04 29.69 12.03
C ASN A 60 -19.83 29.29 11.16
N ILE A 61 -18.75 30.06 11.30
CA ILE A 61 -17.45 29.76 10.74
C ILE A 61 -16.91 28.67 11.64
N PHE A 62 -16.70 27.48 11.08
CA PHE A 62 -15.81 26.50 11.66
C PHE A 62 -14.39 27.09 11.64
N SER A 63 -14.13 28.03 12.55
CA SER A 63 -12.79 28.50 12.87
C SER A 63 -12.25 27.53 13.89
N THR A 64 -11.88 26.33 13.43
CA THR A 64 -10.86 25.57 14.16
C THR A 64 -9.64 26.47 14.19
N GLU A 65 -9.21 26.92 15.37
CA GLU A 65 -7.86 27.46 15.52
C GLU A 65 -6.93 26.52 14.77
N LYS A 66 -6.21 27.07 13.79
CA LYS A 66 -5.34 26.24 12.96
C LYS A 66 -4.26 25.71 13.89
N VAL A 67 -4.35 24.41 14.21
CA VAL A 67 -3.32 23.69 14.97
C VAL A 67 -1.97 24.06 14.37
N THR A 68 -1.07 24.62 15.16
CA THR A 68 0.23 25.06 14.65
C THR A 68 1.07 23.84 14.26
N LYS A 69 2.06 24.00 13.38
CA LYS A 69 2.91 22.87 12.98
C LYS A 69 3.65 22.30 14.18
N GLU A 70 4.06 23.18 15.09
CA GLU A 70 4.72 22.86 16.35
C GLU A 70 3.82 21.97 17.23
N SER A 71 2.54 22.31 17.37
CA SER A 71 1.57 21.50 18.13
C SER A 71 1.36 20.11 17.53
N ILE A 72 1.43 19.97 16.21
CA ILE A 72 1.36 18.66 15.53
C ILE A 72 2.60 17.83 15.87
N LEU A 73 3.78 18.44 15.83
CA LEU A 73 5.03 17.77 16.15
C LEU A 73 5.10 17.35 17.62
N GLU A 74 4.68 18.21 18.55
CA GLU A 74 4.62 17.88 19.97
C GLU A 74 3.67 16.71 20.25
N GLN A 75 2.48 16.70 19.64
CA GLN A 75 1.56 15.57 19.75
C GLN A 75 2.20 14.27 19.24
N TRP A 76 2.90 14.32 18.11
CA TRP A 76 3.59 13.16 17.56
C TRP A 76 4.70 12.66 18.49
N GLY A 77 5.53 13.56 19.01
CA GLY A 77 6.59 13.22 19.97
C GLY A 77 6.05 12.63 21.27
N ASN A 78 4.91 13.12 21.77
CA ASN A 78 4.27 12.58 22.97
C ASN A 78 3.77 11.14 22.80
N ILE A 79 3.24 10.79 21.62
CA ILE A 79 2.85 9.40 21.33
C ILE A 79 4.11 8.52 21.30
N LEU A 80 5.16 8.95 20.59
CA LEU A 80 6.42 8.22 20.52
C LEU A 80 7.02 7.97 21.92
N LYS A 81 6.97 8.99 22.79
CA LYS A 81 7.42 8.90 24.18
C LYS A 81 6.60 7.91 25.02
N THR A 82 5.30 7.83 24.78
CA THR A 82 4.38 6.97 25.56
C THR A 82 4.45 5.51 25.10
N GLU A 83 4.50 5.29 23.80
CA GLU A 83 4.46 3.95 23.19
C GLU A 83 5.85 3.34 22.98
N ASN A 84 6.91 4.13 23.13
CA ASN A 84 8.30 3.73 22.91
C ASN A 84 8.55 3.11 21.52
N LYS A 85 7.76 3.52 20.51
CA LYS A 85 7.82 3.06 19.11
C LYS A 85 7.32 4.17 18.18
N ASN A 86 7.75 4.15 16.92
CA ASN A 86 7.27 5.11 15.92
C ASN A 86 5.74 5.08 15.79
N PRO A 87 5.03 6.20 16.02
CA PRO A 87 3.58 6.25 15.94
C PRO A 87 3.08 5.85 14.54
N SER A 88 2.11 4.95 14.51
CA SER A 88 1.34 4.64 13.32
C SER A 88 0.18 5.63 13.13
N GLN A 89 -0.43 5.62 11.94
CA GLN A 89 -1.65 6.40 11.70
C GLN A 89 -2.81 5.98 12.62
N ALA A 90 -2.84 4.71 13.02
CA ALA A 90 -3.83 4.21 13.97
C ALA A 90 -3.61 4.78 15.37
N ASP A 91 -2.36 4.92 15.80
CA ASP A 91 -2.02 5.52 17.10
C ASP A 91 -2.46 6.99 17.15
N TRP A 92 -2.26 7.75 16.07
CA TRP A 92 -2.75 9.14 15.97
C TRP A 92 -4.26 9.26 16.19
N LEU A 93 -5.03 8.31 15.64
CA LEU A 93 -6.48 8.25 15.81
C LEU A 93 -6.86 7.80 17.22
N PHE A 94 -6.16 6.80 17.77
CA PHE A 94 -6.37 6.28 19.12
C PHE A 94 -6.16 7.36 20.18
N TYR A 95 -5.08 8.14 20.06
CA TYR A 95 -4.75 9.27 20.93
C TYR A 95 -5.56 10.55 20.63
N LYS A 96 -6.52 10.49 19.68
CA LYS A 96 -7.42 11.59 19.31
C LYS A 96 -6.68 12.89 18.95
N CYS A 97 -5.52 12.76 18.32
CA CYS A 97 -4.68 13.91 17.96
C CYS A 97 -5.32 14.77 16.86
N THR A 98 -4.97 16.05 16.88
CA THR A 98 -5.46 17.04 15.92
C THR A 98 -4.29 17.69 15.18
N PRO A 99 -4.43 17.98 13.88
CA PRO A 99 -5.57 17.70 13.01
C PRO A 99 -5.65 16.22 12.61
N SER A 100 -6.76 15.82 11.99
CA SER A 100 -6.84 14.50 11.34
C SER A 100 -5.77 14.37 10.26
N ILE A 101 -5.32 13.15 9.95
CA ILE A 101 -4.23 12.89 8.99
C ILE A 101 -4.51 13.53 7.61
N GLY A 102 -5.77 13.46 7.14
CA GLY A 102 -6.18 14.12 5.90
C GLY A 102 -6.05 15.64 5.96
N ASN A 103 -6.42 16.25 7.09
CA ASN A 103 -6.31 17.69 7.31
C ASN A 103 -4.87 18.14 7.56
N MET A 104 -4.01 17.28 8.12
CA MET A 104 -2.58 17.52 8.30
C MET A 104 -1.90 17.79 6.95
N LYS A 105 -2.14 16.91 5.97
CA LYS A 105 -1.63 17.10 4.60
C LYS A 105 -2.25 18.31 3.92
N LYS A 106 -3.59 18.46 4.02
CA LYS A 106 -4.34 19.50 3.31
C LYS A 106 -4.04 20.92 3.82
N ASN A 107 -3.92 21.09 5.13
CA ASN A 107 -3.83 22.42 5.75
C ASN A 107 -2.39 22.81 6.13
N HIS A 108 -1.52 21.84 6.41
CA HIS A 108 -0.15 22.09 6.87
C HIS A 108 0.93 21.63 5.87
N GLY A 109 0.53 20.90 4.81
CA GLY A 109 1.46 20.37 3.82
C GLY A 109 2.35 19.25 4.34
N ILE A 110 2.06 18.71 5.53
CA ILE A 110 2.86 17.67 6.18
C ILE A 110 2.32 16.30 5.76
N LYS A 111 3.18 15.45 5.19
CA LYS A 111 2.86 14.03 4.98
C LYS A 111 3.24 13.24 6.24
N TRP A 112 2.51 12.17 6.51
CA TRP A 112 2.78 11.29 7.65
C TRP A 112 4.23 10.76 7.65
N THR A 113 4.75 10.41 6.47
CA THR A 113 6.12 9.92 6.28
C THR A 113 7.19 10.95 6.63
N ASP A 114 6.85 12.23 6.61
CA ASP A 114 7.79 13.33 6.84
C ASP A 114 7.86 13.70 8.32
N LEU A 115 6.92 13.22 9.16
CA LEU A 115 6.82 13.57 10.58
C LEU A 115 8.08 13.24 11.39
N PRO A 116 8.72 12.06 11.25
CA PRO A 116 9.93 11.77 12.02
C PRO A 116 11.05 12.77 11.76
N LYS A 117 11.30 13.07 10.48
CA LYS A 117 12.33 14.05 10.07
C LYS A 117 11.98 15.47 10.51
N LEU A 118 10.74 15.88 10.31
CA LEU A 118 10.26 17.21 10.72
C LEU A 118 10.32 17.37 12.25
N PHE A 119 10.02 16.30 12.99
CA PHE A 119 10.14 16.29 14.44
C PHE A 119 11.59 16.38 14.89
N TYR A 120 12.50 15.60 14.27
CA TYR A 120 13.94 15.70 14.57
C TYR A 120 14.46 17.14 14.38
N ASP A 121 14.12 17.78 13.26
CA ASP A 121 14.53 19.16 12.99
C ASP A 121 13.94 20.17 13.98
N TYR A 122 12.72 19.91 14.48
CA TYR A 122 12.05 20.70 15.52
C TYR A 122 12.67 20.50 16.91
N ALA A 123 13.06 19.26 17.23
CA ALA A 123 13.44 18.83 18.57
C ALA A 123 14.95 18.92 18.83
N LYS A 124 15.82 18.89 17.81
CA LYS A 124 17.30 18.81 17.95
C LYS A 124 17.97 19.85 18.86
N ASN A 125 17.32 20.99 19.10
CA ASN A 125 17.82 22.07 19.95
C ASN A 125 17.03 22.21 21.27
N LYS A 126 16.19 21.22 21.61
CA LYS A 126 15.26 21.23 22.75
C LYS A 126 15.55 20.05 23.67
N SER A 127 16.21 20.31 24.79
CA SER A 127 16.66 19.28 25.74
C SER A 127 15.52 18.42 26.31
N GLU A 128 14.30 18.95 26.36
CA GLU A 128 13.12 18.22 26.85
C GLU A 128 12.68 17.05 25.95
N TRP A 129 13.24 16.96 24.73
CA TRP A 129 12.96 15.91 23.76
C TRP A 129 14.16 14.98 23.53
N ASP A 130 15.25 15.08 24.30
CA ASP A 130 16.46 14.27 24.09
C ASP A 130 16.19 12.76 24.17
N ASP A 131 15.26 12.34 25.02
CA ASP A 131 14.81 10.96 25.15
C ASP A 131 14.07 10.50 23.89
N VAL A 132 13.18 11.34 23.36
CA VAL A 132 12.41 11.07 22.14
C VAL A 132 13.31 11.10 20.91
N ILE A 133 14.26 12.03 20.83
CA ILE A 133 15.24 12.09 19.76
C ILE A 133 16.06 10.81 19.76
N LYS A 134 16.51 10.30 20.92
CA LYS A 134 17.20 9.00 20.99
C LYS A 134 16.34 7.87 20.46
N LEU A 135 15.03 7.86 20.72
CA LEU A 135 14.13 6.86 20.13
C LEU A 135 14.03 7.00 18.61
N ILE A 136 14.01 8.23 18.10
CA ILE A 136 14.05 8.51 16.66
C ILE A 136 15.40 8.13 16.07
N THR A 137 16.54 8.37 16.73
CA THR A 137 17.85 7.93 16.24
C THR A 137 18.10 6.45 16.49
N LEU A 138 17.35 5.77 17.35
CA LEU A 138 17.33 4.31 17.42
C LEU A 138 16.47 3.76 16.29
N THR A 139 15.31 4.35 16.01
CA THR A 139 14.48 3.99 14.85
C THR A 139 14.98 4.51 13.52
N GLU A 140 15.81 5.56 13.46
CA GLU A 140 16.61 6.03 12.31
C GLU A 140 17.99 5.38 12.33
N ALA A 141 18.48 4.80 13.42
CA ALA A 141 19.51 3.77 13.34
C ALA A 141 18.89 2.44 12.87
N ASP A 142 17.57 2.30 12.86
CA ASP A 142 16.85 1.26 12.12
C ASP A 142 16.43 1.74 10.69
N ASP A 143 16.17 3.04 10.47
CA ASP A 143 15.66 3.59 9.18
C ASP A 143 16.73 4.31 8.31
N LYS A 144 17.84 4.81 8.86
CA LYS A 144 19.06 5.26 8.14
C LYS A 144 20.16 4.20 8.17
N THR A 145 19.96 3.11 8.92
CA THR A 145 20.57 1.79 8.67
C THR A 145 19.57 0.88 7.94
N SER A 146 18.74 1.46 7.06
CA SER A 146 18.10 0.70 5.98
C SER A 146 19.09 0.32 4.86
N LEU A 147 20.38 0.61 5.06
CA LEU A 147 21.49 -0.26 4.69
C LEU A 147 21.88 -1.12 5.91
N ILE A 148 21.37 -2.35 5.96
CA ILE A 148 21.86 -3.46 6.80
C ILE A 148 21.63 -3.28 8.32
N LEU A 149 20.42 -3.60 8.78
CA LEU A 149 20.29 -4.54 9.91
C LEU A 149 19.82 -5.86 9.32
N ILE A 150 20.78 -6.56 8.71
CA ILE A 150 20.81 -8.02 8.78
C ILE A 150 20.68 -8.32 10.26
N ASP A 151 19.57 -8.94 10.62
CA ASP A 151 19.52 -9.80 11.78
C ASP A 151 20.78 -10.68 11.69
N GLU A 152 21.81 -10.39 12.49
CA GLU A 152 23.04 -11.18 12.61
C GLU A 152 22.74 -12.54 13.25
N SER A 153 21.69 -13.20 12.77
CA SER A 153 21.31 -14.56 13.09
C SER A 153 20.84 -15.36 11.87
N GLU A 154 20.85 -14.81 10.65
CA GLU A 154 20.87 -15.60 9.40
C GLU A 154 21.75 -14.91 8.35
N ASN A 155 22.81 -15.59 7.91
CA ASN A 155 23.77 -15.09 6.94
C ASN A 155 23.09 -14.86 5.57
N ASP A 156 22.60 -13.63 5.31
CA ASP A 156 21.99 -13.13 4.07
C ASP A 156 22.96 -13.12 2.85
N SER A 157 23.99 -13.98 2.92
CA SER A 157 25.04 -14.23 1.94
C SER A 157 24.54 -14.47 0.50
N TYR A 158 23.31 -14.95 0.33
CA TYR A 158 22.73 -15.17 -1.00
C TYR A 158 22.65 -13.88 -1.83
N LYS A 159 22.49 -12.71 -1.18
CA LYS A 159 22.43 -11.40 -1.83
C LYS A 159 23.73 -11.05 -2.57
N ASN A 160 24.88 -11.63 -2.18
CA ASN A 160 26.17 -11.37 -2.81
C ASN A 160 26.29 -11.92 -4.23
N TYR A 161 25.42 -12.85 -4.62
CA TYR A 161 25.46 -13.51 -5.91
C TYR A 161 24.33 -13.06 -6.85
N LEU A 162 23.45 -12.18 -6.38
CA LEU A 162 22.33 -11.70 -7.18
C LEU A 162 22.79 -10.60 -8.16
N PRO A 163 22.24 -10.56 -9.38
CA PRO A 163 22.43 -9.42 -10.27
C PRO A 163 21.78 -8.15 -9.72
N LEU A 164 22.43 -6.99 -9.88
CA LEU A 164 21.93 -5.71 -9.34
C LEU A 164 20.49 -5.36 -9.78
N ILE A 165 20.05 -5.83 -10.94
CA ILE A 165 18.72 -5.57 -11.49
C ILE A 165 17.58 -6.11 -10.61
N ILE A 166 17.84 -7.09 -9.74
CA ILE A 166 16.85 -7.75 -8.87
C ILE A 166 17.11 -7.57 -7.36
N HIS A 167 18.15 -6.83 -6.97
CA HIS A 167 18.53 -6.66 -5.55
C HIS A 167 17.42 -6.05 -4.69
N ASP A 168 16.57 -5.23 -5.29
CA ASP A 168 15.47 -4.53 -4.64
C ASP A 168 14.14 -5.31 -4.73
N LEU A 169 14.12 -6.55 -5.24
CA LEU A 169 12.90 -7.33 -5.41
C LEU A 169 12.15 -7.52 -4.07
N GLU A 170 12.88 -7.80 -2.99
CA GLU A 170 12.30 -7.87 -1.62
C GLU A 170 11.64 -6.55 -1.24
N ASN A 171 12.30 -5.41 -1.48
CA ASN A 171 11.75 -4.09 -1.18
C ASN A 171 10.52 -3.77 -2.03
N LEU A 172 10.51 -4.20 -3.29
CA LEU A 172 9.37 -4.04 -4.19
C LEU A 172 8.19 -4.92 -3.79
N SER A 173 8.44 -6.08 -3.19
CA SER A 173 7.39 -7.00 -2.72
C SER A 173 6.50 -6.41 -1.62
N VAL A 174 7.00 -5.40 -0.87
CA VAL A 174 6.23 -4.69 0.15
C VAL A 174 5.76 -3.31 -0.31
N ASN A 175 6.12 -2.87 -1.52
CA ASN A 175 5.79 -1.54 -2.02
C ASN A 175 4.63 -1.56 -3.03
N GLU A 176 3.41 -1.42 -2.53
CA GLU A 176 2.18 -1.50 -3.35
C GLU A 176 2.13 -0.45 -4.48
N THR A 177 2.80 0.69 -4.30
CA THR A 177 2.86 1.75 -5.34
C THR A 177 3.72 1.37 -6.54
N LYS A 178 4.56 0.35 -6.39
CA LYS A 178 5.49 -0.18 -7.39
C LYS A 178 5.13 -1.63 -7.78
N SER A 179 3.87 -2.03 -7.65
CA SER A 179 3.44 -3.40 -7.95
C SER A 179 3.81 -3.85 -9.38
N LEU A 180 3.68 -2.96 -10.36
CA LEU A 180 4.06 -3.25 -11.75
C LEU A 180 5.58 -3.49 -11.92
N GLU A 181 6.40 -2.79 -11.14
CA GLU A 181 7.86 -3.00 -11.14
C GLU A 181 8.20 -4.34 -10.48
N PHE A 182 7.49 -4.71 -9.41
CA PHE A 182 7.60 -6.02 -8.78
C PHE A 182 7.23 -7.16 -9.75
N GLU A 183 6.07 -7.09 -10.40
CA GLU A 183 5.59 -8.07 -11.39
C GLU A 183 6.66 -8.33 -12.47
N LYS A 184 7.20 -7.26 -13.06
CA LYS A 184 8.25 -7.36 -14.09
C LYS A 184 9.52 -8.01 -13.54
N LYS A 185 9.97 -7.64 -12.35
CA LYS A 185 11.20 -8.22 -11.79
C LYS A 185 11.04 -9.68 -11.36
N VAL A 186 9.84 -10.10 -10.93
CA VAL A 186 9.56 -11.53 -10.72
C VAL A 186 9.76 -12.30 -12.03
N ASN A 187 9.22 -11.80 -13.15
CA ASN A 187 9.42 -12.42 -14.46
C ASN A 187 10.91 -12.48 -14.86
N VAL A 188 11.69 -11.42 -14.59
CA VAL A 188 13.15 -11.42 -14.80
C VAL A 188 13.84 -12.50 -13.97
N VAL A 189 13.43 -12.73 -12.72
CA VAL A 189 14.00 -13.81 -11.90
C VAL A 189 13.74 -15.18 -12.54
N PHE A 190 12.54 -15.43 -13.06
CA PHE A 190 12.25 -16.69 -13.77
C PHE A 190 13.10 -16.84 -15.04
N GLN A 191 13.34 -15.77 -15.79
CA GLN A 191 14.26 -15.80 -16.92
C GLN A 191 15.69 -16.16 -16.48
N LEU A 192 16.18 -15.55 -15.39
CA LEU A 192 17.51 -15.84 -14.82
C LEU A 192 17.63 -17.28 -14.28
N LEU A 193 16.54 -17.87 -13.80
CA LEU A 193 16.48 -19.28 -13.43
C LEU A 193 16.56 -20.23 -14.64
N GLY A 194 16.33 -19.72 -15.85
CA GLY A 194 16.40 -20.47 -17.10
C GLY A 194 15.04 -20.84 -17.72
N PHE A 195 13.96 -20.17 -17.32
CA PHE A 195 12.66 -20.32 -17.97
C PHE A 195 12.52 -19.40 -19.20
N ASP A 196 11.73 -19.83 -20.16
CA ASP A 196 11.20 -18.99 -21.23
C ASP A 196 9.92 -18.30 -20.71
N VAL A 197 9.92 -16.98 -20.58
CA VAL A 197 8.85 -16.24 -19.86
C VAL A 197 8.09 -15.33 -20.80
N ASP A 198 6.78 -15.58 -20.90
CA ASP A 198 5.84 -14.64 -21.53
C ASP A 198 5.39 -13.61 -20.48
N GLU A 199 5.76 -12.34 -20.64
CA GLU A 199 5.27 -11.25 -19.80
C GLU A 199 3.83 -10.87 -20.19
N MET A 200 2.91 -11.04 -19.25
CA MET A 200 1.49 -10.86 -19.49
C MET A 200 1.02 -9.63 -18.70
N GLY A 201 1.26 -8.44 -19.25
CA GLY A 201 0.96 -7.18 -18.58
C GLY A 201 -0.54 -6.82 -18.53
N GLN A 202 -0.86 -5.77 -17.77
CA GLN A 202 -2.19 -5.17 -17.78
C GLN A 202 -2.47 -4.44 -19.10
N GLY A 203 -3.67 -4.64 -19.68
CA GLY A 203 -4.12 -3.91 -20.88
C GLY A 203 -5.08 -4.66 -21.79
N THR A 204 -5.14 -5.99 -21.71
CA THR A 204 -6.04 -6.83 -22.54
C THR A 204 -6.75 -7.91 -21.71
N GLY A 205 -7.62 -7.45 -20.80
CA GLY A 205 -8.44 -8.34 -19.97
C GLY A 205 -7.72 -8.88 -18.72
N ARG A 206 -8.31 -9.92 -18.13
CA ARG A 206 -7.81 -10.63 -16.95
C ARG A 206 -6.71 -11.60 -17.37
N ASN A 207 -5.45 -11.24 -17.14
CA ASN A 207 -4.26 -12.05 -17.43
C ASN A 207 -3.38 -12.24 -16.19
N PRO A 208 -2.69 -13.39 -16.04
CA PRO A 208 -1.62 -13.55 -15.06
C PRO A 208 -0.50 -12.54 -15.34
N ASP A 209 0.42 -12.34 -14.42
CA ASP A 209 1.51 -11.37 -14.61
C ASP A 209 2.65 -11.95 -15.47
N GLY A 210 2.77 -13.27 -15.50
CA GLY A 210 3.68 -13.98 -16.39
C GLY A 210 3.38 -15.46 -16.54
N ILE A 211 3.92 -16.07 -17.59
CA ILE A 211 3.90 -17.52 -17.79
C ILE A 211 5.35 -17.99 -18.04
N ALA A 212 5.91 -18.71 -17.08
CA ALA A 212 7.25 -19.28 -17.19
C ALA A 212 7.19 -20.71 -17.71
N LYS A 213 7.94 -21.02 -18.77
CA LYS A 213 7.90 -22.28 -19.50
C LYS A 213 9.25 -22.97 -19.47
N ASN A 214 9.25 -24.26 -19.19
CA ASN A 214 10.43 -25.11 -19.29
C ASN A 214 10.14 -26.28 -20.23
N ARG A 215 10.64 -26.19 -21.47
CA ARG A 215 10.42 -27.21 -22.50
C ARG A 215 11.11 -28.52 -22.18
N GLN A 216 12.32 -28.47 -21.61
CA GLN A 216 13.13 -29.66 -21.29
C GLN A 216 12.41 -30.61 -20.32
N ASN A 217 11.72 -30.06 -19.33
CA ASN A 217 11.00 -30.82 -18.29
C ASN A 217 9.48 -30.84 -18.52
N HIS A 218 9.01 -30.40 -19.70
CA HIS A 218 7.62 -30.38 -20.13
C HIS A 218 6.64 -29.76 -19.11
N TYR A 219 7.01 -28.62 -18.52
CA TYR A 219 6.11 -27.93 -17.59
C TYR A 219 6.10 -26.41 -17.74
N ALA A 220 5.01 -25.80 -17.30
CA ALA A 220 4.81 -24.37 -17.27
C ALA A 220 4.25 -23.92 -15.91
N ILE A 221 4.50 -22.65 -15.58
CA ILE A 221 4.07 -22.00 -14.35
C ILE A 221 3.31 -20.74 -14.75
N ILE A 222 2.07 -20.63 -14.32
CA ILE A 222 1.28 -19.39 -14.41
C ILE A 222 1.56 -18.60 -13.13
N ILE A 223 2.05 -17.36 -13.26
CA ILE A 223 2.57 -16.54 -12.15
C ILE A 223 1.63 -15.35 -11.90
N ASP A 224 1.27 -15.12 -10.64
CA ASP A 224 0.65 -13.88 -10.16
C ASP A 224 1.50 -13.34 -8.99
N SER A 225 1.89 -12.07 -9.08
CA SER A 225 2.76 -11.38 -8.14
C SER A 225 1.96 -10.38 -7.33
N LYS A 226 2.12 -10.41 -6.01
CA LYS A 226 1.43 -9.51 -5.09
C LYS A 226 2.43 -8.68 -4.32
N SER A 227 2.42 -7.38 -4.57
CA SER A 227 3.09 -6.43 -3.70
C SER A 227 2.14 -6.02 -2.57
N ARG A 228 2.49 -6.34 -1.32
CA ARG A 228 1.70 -6.04 -0.11
C ARG A 228 2.61 -5.80 1.09
N LYS A 229 2.34 -4.74 1.86
CA LYS A 229 3.02 -4.50 3.15
C LYS A 229 2.61 -5.51 4.21
N GLU A 230 1.34 -5.85 4.23
CA GLU A 230 0.80 -6.86 5.14
C GLU A 230 0.91 -8.25 4.51
N LYS A 231 0.97 -9.28 5.37
CA LYS A 231 1.06 -10.67 4.93
C LYS A 231 -0.15 -11.02 4.04
N TYR A 232 0.10 -11.67 2.90
CA TYR A 232 -0.95 -12.00 1.95
C TYR A 232 -1.88 -13.10 2.50
N SER A 233 -3.19 -12.88 2.39
CA SER A 233 -4.24 -13.85 2.71
C SER A 233 -5.14 -14.07 1.49
N ILE A 234 -5.50 -15.33 1.24
CA ILE A 234 -6.36 -15.73 0.13
C ILE A 234 -7.83 -15.76 0.58
N GLY A 235 -8.71 -15.10 -0.16
CA GLY A 235 -10.15 -15.07 0.20
C GLY A 235 -11.09 -14.62 -0.91
N THR A 236 -10.75 -13.58 -1.67
CA THR A 236 -11.61 -13.03 -2.75
C THR A 236 -11.01 -13.18 -4.14
N GLU A 237 -9.77 -13.67 -4.25
CA GLU A 237 -9.03 -13.73 -5.51
C GLU A 237 -9.06 -15.11 -6.20
N ASP A 238 -9.58 -16.15 -5.54
CA ASP A 238 -9.66 -17.53 -6.06
C ASP A 238 -10.29 -17.57 -7.45
N ARG A 239 -11.36 -16.79 -7.66
CA ARG A 239 -12.05 -16.70 -8.95
C ARG A 239 -11.13 -16.16 -10.06
N LYS A 240 -10.31 -15.15 -9.74
CA LYS A 240 -9.34 -14.57 -10.68
C LYS A 240 -8.31 -15.62 -11.08
N PHE A 241 -7.78 -16.37 -10.11
CA PHE A 241 -6.81 -17.45 -10.36
C PHE A 241 -7.40 -18.59 -11.19
N ILE A 242 -8.63 -19.02 -10.87
CA ILE A 242 -9.35 -20.04 -11.63
C ILE A 242 -9.55 -19.60 -13.09
N GLU A 243 -9.92 -18.33 -13.32
CA GLU A 243 -10.07 -17.78 -14.68
C GLU A 243 -8.74 -17.80 -15.45
N TYR A 244 -7.62 -17.49 -14.80
CA TYR A 244 -6.29 -17.55 -15.43
C TYR A 244 -5.93 -18.97 -15.85
N ILE A 245 -6.07 -19.91 -14.91
CA ILE A 245 -5.72 -21.30 -15.16
C ILE A 245 -6.63 -21.86 -16.26
N LYS A 246 -7.95 -21.67 -16.20
CA LYS A 246 -8.88 -22.16 -17.24
C LYS A 246 -8.60 -21.56 -18.62
N LYS A 247 -8.13 -20.31 -18.69
CA LYS A 247 -7.76 -19.67 -19.96
C LYS A 247 -6.48 -20.25 -20.56
N TYR A 248 -5.42 -20.40 -19.78
CA TYR A 248 -4.09 -20.73 -20.30
C TYR A 248 -3.75 -22.22 -20.28
N LEU A 249 -4.34 -23.02 -19.39
CA LEU A 249 -4.08 -24.46 -19.29
C LEU A 249 -4.29 -25.20 -20.63
N PRO A 250 -5.40 -25.00 -21.38
CA PRO A 250 -5.58 -25.70 -22.67
C PRO A 250 -4.54 -25.30 -23.72
N ILE A 251 -4.09 -24.04 -23.70
CA ILE A 251 -3.09 -23.50 -24.63
C ILE A 251 -1.75 -24.16 -24.35
N LEU A 252 -1.31 -24.15 -23.09
CA LEU A 252 -0.04 -24.74 -22.66
C LEU A 252 0.01 -26.26 -22.91
N LYS A 253 -1.11 -26.96 -22.67
CA LYS A 253 -1.22 -28.39 -22.98
C LYS A 253 -1.05 -28.67 -24.47
N LYS A 254 -1.64 -27.83 -25.33
CA LYS A 254 -1.50 -27.93 -26.80
C LYS A 254 -0.07 -27.63 -27.26
N GLU A 255 0.65 -26.76 -26.55
CA GLU A 255 2.07 -26.45 -26.80
C GLU A 255 3.04 -27.56 -26.31
N GLY A 256 2.54 -28.61 -25.65
CA GLY A 256 3.34 -29.75 -25.20
C GLY A 256 3.85 -29.66 -23.76
N TYR A 257 3.32 -28.74 -22.96
CA TYR A 257 3.60 -28.68 -21.51
C TYR A 257 2.66 -29.63 -20.77
N GLU A 258 3.17 -30.80 -20.40
CA GLU A 258 2.42 -31.85 -19.70
C GLU A 258 2.01 -31.41 -18.29
N PHE A 259 2.85 -30.67 -17.58
CA PHE A 259 2.53 -30.21 -16.23
C PHE A 259 2.33 -28.70 -16.20
N CYS A 260 1.31 -28.24 -15.48
CA CYS A 260 1.03 -26.83 -15.31
C CYS A 260 0.80 -26.56 -13.82
N TYR A 261 1.47 -25.54 -13.31
CA TYR A 261 1.38 -25.10 -11.92
C TYR A 261 0.90 -23.66 -11.87
N PHE A 262 0.27 -23.28 -10.77
CA PHE A 262 -0.04 -21.89 -10.46
C PHE A 262 0.81 -21.45 -9.27
N LEU A 263 1.50 -20.32 -9.41
CA LEU A 263 2.40 -19.81 -8.38
C LEU A 263 2.05 -18.37 -8.06
N VAL A 264 1.85 -18.10 -6.77
CA VAL A 264 1.73 -16.74 -6.25
C VAL A 264 3.03 -16.33 -5.58
N VAL A 265 3.59 -15.20 -5.99
CA VAL A 265 4.81 -14.61 -5.40
C VAL A 265 4.44 -13.35 -4.61
N SER A 266 4.85 -13.26 -3.35
CA SER A 266 4.54 -12.11 -2.48
C SER A 266 5.67 -11.84 -1.49
N SER A 267 5.58 -10.75 -0.72
CA SER A 267 6.52 -10.45 0.38
C SER A 267 6.52 -11.55 1.44
N ASN A 268 5.34 -11.91 1.93
CA ASN A 268 5.12 -12.95 2.93
C ASN A 268 3.66 -13.41 2.91
N PHE A 269 3.34 -14.50 3.60
CA PHE A 269 2.02 -15.10 3.64
C PHE A 269 1.54 -15.31 5.08
N SER A 270 0.26 -15.07 5.33
CA SER A 270 -0.42 -15.51 6.55
C SER A 270 -1.83 -15.94 6.24
N ASN A 271 -2.32 -16.96 6.96
CA ASN A 271 -3.68 -17.45 6.82
C ASN A 271 -4.01 -17.90 5.38
N ILE A 272 -3.07 -18.57 4.71
CA ILE A 272 -3.41 -19.31 3.49
C ILE A 272 -4.22 -20.53 3.91
N THR A 273 -5.52 -20.48 3.67
CA THR A 273 -6.41 -21.58 4.04
C THR A 273 -6.27 -22.73 3.05
N SER A 274 -6.15 -23.95 3.57
CA SER A 274 -6.18 -25.16 2.74
C SER A 274 -7.46 -25.24 1.89
N THR A 275 -8.55 -24.64 2.37
CA THR A 275 -9.83 -24.53 1.65
C THR A 275 -9.70 -23.79 0.33
N ALA A 276 -9.07 -22.61 0.29
CA ALA A 276 -8.92 -21.85 -0.94
C ALA A 276 -8.05 -22.58 -1.97
N ILE A 277 -6.92 -23.15 -1.53
CA ILE A 277 -6.05 -23.98 -2.38
C ILE A 277 -6.82 -25.17 -2.94
N ASN A 278 -7.56 -25.87 -2.09
CA ASN A 278 -8.37 -27.02 -2.49
C ASN A 278 -9.49 -26.62 -3.46
N ASN A 279 -10.07 -25.44 -3.32
CA ASN A 279 -11.09 -24.95 -4.24
C ASN A 279 -10.50 -24.69 -5.63
N ILE A 280 -9.34 -24.03 -5.72
CA ILE A 280 -8.64 -23.82 -7.00
C ILE A 280 -8.29 -25.18 -7.62
N PHE A 281 -7.75 -26.11 -6.83
CA PHE A 281 -7.42 -27.45 -7.32
C PHE A 281 -8.65 -28.22 -7.81
N LYS A 282 -9.77 -28.20 -7.07
CA LYS A 282 -11.01 -28.86 -7.50
C LYS A 282 -11.56 -28.31 -8.81
N GLU A 283 -11.46 -26.99 -9.02
CA GLU A 283 -12.01 -26.31 -10.19
C GLU A 283 -11.12 -26.40 -11.43
N THR A 284 -9.81 -26.63 -11.25
CA THR A 284 -8.82 -26.50 -12.34
C THR A 284 -7.90 -27.70 -12.51
N ASN A 285 -7.84 -28.60 -11.51
CA ASN A 285 -6.88 -29.69 -11.40
C ASN A 285 -5.41 -29.23 -11.46
N VAL A 286 -5.13 -27.97 -11.07
CA VAL A 286 -3.79 -27.39 -11.06
C VAL A 286 -3.35 -27.13 -9.62
N LYS A 287 -2.14 -27.59 -9.28
CA LYS A 287 -1.53 -27.33 -7.97
C LYS A 287 -1.17 -25.86 -7.86
N THR A 288 -1.55 -25.26 -6.73
CA THR A 288 -1.29 -23.86 -6.41
C THR A 288 -0.27 -23.78 -5.29
N SER A 289 0.82 -23.07 -5.54
CA SER A 289 1.89 -22.83 -4.57
C SER A 289 2.06 -21.34 -4.27
N PHE A 290 2.63 -21.03 -3.12
CA PHE A 290 2.92 -19.68 -2.65
C PHE A 290 4.38 -19.60 -2.24
N LEU A 291 5.13 -18.66 -2.80
CA LEU A 291 6.58 -18.52 -2.58
C LEU A 291 6.93 -17.07 -2.25
N SER A 292 7.75 -16.86 -1.22
CA SER A 292 8.15 -15.50 -0.85
C SER A 292 9.18 -14.94 -1.85
N ALA A 293 9.21 -13.61 -2.02
CA ALA A 293 10.23 -12.97 -2.85
C ALA A 293 11.65 -13.27 -2.33
N LYS A 294 11.83 -13.30 -0.99
CA LYS A 294 13.10 -13.67 -0.34
C LYS A 294 13.55 -15.07 -0.74
N ASP A 295 12.65 -16.05 -0.64
CA ASP A 295 12.98 -17.45 -0.95
C ASP A 295 13.22 -17.69 -2.44
N LEU A 296 12.48 -16.99 -3.30
CA LEU A 296 12.74 -16.99 -4.74
C LEU A 296 14.15 -16.48 -5.06
N LEU A 297 14.63 -15.45 -4.36
CA LEU A 297 15.99 -14.93 -4.49
C LEU A 297 17.04 -15.93 -3.97
N LYS A 298 16.77 -16.63 -2.86
CA LYS A 298 17.65 -17.70 -2.36
C LYS A 298 17.83 -18.80 -3.42
N ILE A 299 16.73 -19.24 -4.04
CA ILE A 299 16.74 -20.24 -5.11
C ILE A 299 17.57 -19.76 -6.31
N LEU A 300 17.38 -18.51 -6.75
CA LEU A 300 18.19 -17.94 -7.84
C LEU A 300 19.67 -17.85 -7.48
N SER A 301 19.99 -17.36 -6.29
CA SER A 301 21.38 -17.25 -5.82
C SER A 301 22.08 -18.60 -5.83
N ASN A 302 21.42 -19.65 -5.34
CA ASN A 302 21.97 -21.00 -5.38
C ASN A 302 22.15 -21.51 -6.81
N LYS A 303 21.25 -21.18 -7.76
CA LYS A 303 21.42 -21.52 -9.18
C LYS A 303 22.65 -20.84 -9.78
N ILE A 304 22.91 -19.59 -9.43
CA ILE A 304 24.08 -18.85 -9.89
C ILE A 304 25.37 -19.43 -9.28
N GLN A 305 25.36 -19.77 -7.99
CA GLN A 305 26.49 -20.37 -7.29
C GLN A 305 26.78 -21.81 -7.76
N HIS A 306 25.73 -22.56 -8.11
CA HIS A 306 25.82 -23.96 -8.52
C HIS A 306 25.06 -24.23 -9.82
N PRO A 307 25.53 -23.71 -10.99
CA PRO A 307 24.81 -23.80 -12.26
C PRO A 307 24.44 -25.22 -12.68
N ASN A 308 25.26 -26.20 -12.31
CA ASN A 308 25.10 -27.61 -12.68
C ASN A 308 24.25 -28.42 -11.67
N LYS A 309 23.96 -27.89 -10.48
CA LYS A 309 23.20 -28.62 -9.44
C LYS A 309 21.71 -28.28 -9.44
N ASN A 310 21.35 -27.07 -9.87
CA ASN A 310 19.96 -26.64 -9.95
C ASN A 310 19.37 -26.97 -11.32
N ASP A 311 18.87 -28.19 -11.41
CA ASP A 311 17.94 -28.59 -12.45
C ASP A 311 16.54 -28.08 -12.09
N LEU A 312 15.87 -27.49 -13.09
CA LEU A 312 14.50 -27.03 -12.98
C LEU A 312 13.51 -28.20 -12.75
N SER A 313 13.93 -29.45 -12.98
CA SER A 313 13.18 -30.64 -12.54
C SER A 313 12.96 -30.68 -11.03
N LYS A 314 13.95 -30.32 -10.20
CA LYS A 314 13.77 -30.21 -8.75
C LYS A 314 12.79 -29.08 -8.38
N PHE A 315 12.81 -27.97 -9.11
CA PHE A 315 11.88 -26.85 -8.85
C PHE A 315 10.44 -27.27 -9.14
N LYS A 316 10.22 -28.13 -10.14
CA LYS A 316 8.92 -28.77 -10.41
C LYS A 316 8.45 -29.62 -9.22
N GLU A 317 9.34 -30.34 -8.54
CA GLU A 317 8.99 -31.13 -7.35
C GLU A 317 8.49 -30.25 -6.19
N LEU A 318 9.12 -29.10 -5.95
CA LEU A 318 8.64 -28.09 -5.00
C LEU A 318 7.21 -27.66 -5.31
N LEU A 319 6.92 -27.37 -6.58
CA LEU A 319 5.59 -26.95 -7.01
C LEU A 319 4.54 -28.07 -6.95
N PHE A 320 4.96 -29.33 -7.06
CA PHE A 320 4.06 -30.49 -7.02
C PHE A 320 3.39 -30.67 -5.66
N GLN A 321 4.07 -30.30 -4.57
CA GLN A 321 3.52 -30.35 -3.22
C GLN A 321 2.29 -29.44 -3.06
N GLY A 322 2.30 -28.27 -3.74
CA GLY A 322 1.31 -27.22 -3.54
C GLY A 322 1.44 -26.57 -2.15
N GLY A 323 0.63 -25.55 -1.87
CA GLY A 323 0.67 -24.90 -0.55
C GLY A 323 1.75 -23.83 -0.44
N VAL A 324 2.02 -23.43 0.80
CA VAL A 324 3.09 -22.45 1.09
C VAL A 324 4.41 -23.18 1.03
N ILE A 325 5.32 -22.70 0.19
CA ILE A 325 6.71 -23.13 0.15
C ILE A 325 7.43 -22.25 1.17
N ASP A 326 7.62 -22.76 2.37
CA ASP A 326 8.32 -22.07 3.45
C ASP A 326 9.85 -22.18 3.31
N SER A 327 10.57 -21.43 4.15
CA SER A 327 12.03 -21.41 4.14
C SER A 327 12.63 -22.79 4.38
N GLU A 328 12.02 -23.66 5.20
CA GLU A 328 12.54 -24.99 5.49
C GLU A 328 12.51 -25.89 4.24
N LEU A 329 11.39 -25.86 3.51
CA LEU A 329 11.28 -26.56 2.22
C LEU A 329 12.27 -26.01 1.18
N VAL A 330 12.54 -24.71 1.21
CA VAL A 330 13.52 -24.08 0.32
C VAL A 330 14.92 -24.57 0.68
N GLU A 331 15.35 -24.50 1.93
CA GLU A 331 16.69 -24.97 2.34
C GLU A 331 16.89 -26.44 1.96
N LYS A 332 15.88 -27.31 2.18
CA LYS A 332 15.92 -28.71 1.74
C LYS A 332 16.07 -28.88 0.22
N TYR A 333 15.53 -27.96 -0.57
CA TYR A 333 15.72 -27.95 -2.02
C TYR A 333 17.14 -27.51 -2.43
N LEU A 334 17.77 -26.65 -1.63
CA LEU A 334 19.11 -26.10 -1.90
C LEU A 334 20.25 -27.07 -1.51
N GLU A 335 19.99 -28.06 -0.64
CA GLU A 335 20.87 -29.20 -0.34
C GLU A 335 21.05 -30.14 -1.55
#